data_AF-A0A413FI51-F1
#
_entry.id   AF-A0A413FI51-F1
#
_cell.length_a   1.000
_cell.length_b   1.000
_cell.length_c   1.000
_cell.angle_alpha   90.00
_cell.angle_beta   90.00
_cell.angle_gamma   90.00
#
_symmetry.space_group_name_H-M   'P 1'
#
loop_
_entity.id
_entity.type
_entity.pdbx_description
1 polymer ?
#
loop_
_entity_poly.entity_id
_entity_poly.type
_entity_poly.pdbx_seq_one_letter_code
_entity_poly.pdbx_strand_id
1 'polypeptide(L)'
;MTRENAIKIVEKKLNAAGLGEAIKISNSRTGTHGEAQCIYIDPIPVKGNSKLIKKLKDMPDFYGYKRLTLYNYFEFWGRFDVV
;
A
#
# COMPACT_ATOMS: atom_id res chain seq x y z
N MET A 1 16.56 -9.46 2.58
CA MET A 1 15.29 -10.21 2.41
C MET A 1 14.92 -10.32 0.94
N THR A 2 14.23 -11.39 0.51
CA THR A 2 13.67 -11.51 -0.86
C THR A 2 12.36 -10.75 -1.00
N ARG A 3 12.03 -10.33 -2.23
CA ARG A 3 10.76 -9.66 -2.52
C ARG A 3 9.53 -10.50 -2.15
N GLU A 4 9.55 -11.79 -2.45
CA GLU A 4 8.43 -12.70 -2.09
C GLU A 4 8.18 -12.75 -0.59
N ASN A 5 9.24 -12.77 0.21
CA ASN A 5 9.12 -12.72 1.67
C ASN A 5 8.56 -11.37 2.14
N ALA A 6 8.99 -10.26 1.53
CA ALA A 6 8.45 -8.93 1.83
C ALA A 6 6.95 -8.82 1.48
N ILE A 7 6.51 -9.38 0.34
CA ILE A 7 5.09 -9.46 -0.03
C ILE A 7 4.30 -10.24 1.04
N LYS A 8 4.77 -11.43 1.43
CA LYS A 8 4.11 -12.25 2.47
C LYS A 8 4.01 -11.52 3.82
N ILE A 9 5.01 -10.71 4.19
CA ILE A 9 4.96 -9.87 5.39
C ILE A 9 3.86 -8.82 5.28
N VAL A 10 3.77 -8.13 4.14
CA VAL A 10 2.73 -7.11 3.91
C VAL A 10 1.34 -7.73 3.89
N GLU A 11 1.14 -8.87 3.24
CA GLU A 11 -0.14 -9.60 3.26
C GLU A 11 -0.56 -9.96 4.68
N LYS A 12 0.37 -10.45 5.52
CA LYS A 12 0.10 -10.73 6.93
C LYS A 12 -0.28 -9.46 7.71
N LYS A 13 0.43 -8.34 7.51
CA LYS A 13 0.11 -7.05 8.15
C LYS A 13 -1.29 -6.58 7.75
N LEU A 14 -1.64 -6.65 6.45
CA LEU A 14 -2.96 -6.27 5.94
C LEU A 14 -4.07 -7.18 6.50
N ASN A 15 -3.85 -8.50 6.53
CA ASN A 15 -4.80 -9.45 7.11
C ASN A 15 -5.03 -9.20 8.61
N ALA A 16 -3.97 -8.96 9.38
CA ALA A 16 -4.06 -8.64 10.80
C ALA A 16 -4.83 -7.34 11.07
N ALA A 17 -4.76 -6.36 10.15
CA ALA A 17 -5.53 -5.12 10.21
C ALA A 17 -6.97 -5.25 9.67
N GLY A 18 -7.38 -6.43 9.20
CA GLY A 18 -8.67 -6.67 8.55
C GLY A 18 -8.80 -5.98 7.18
N LEU A 19 -7.68 -5.80 6.48
CA LEU A 19 -7.58 -5.09 5.20
C LEU A 19 -7.20 -6.00 4.01
N GLY A 20 -6.90 -7.28 4.25
CA GLY A 20 -6.34 -8.18 3.24
C GLY A 20 -7.18 -8.36 1.97
N GLU A 21 -8.52 -8.36 2.10
CA GLU A 21 -9.42 -8.43 0.93
C GLU A 21 -9.61 -7.06 0.25
N ALA A 22 -9.49 -5.97 1.02
CA ALA A 22 -9.76 -4.62 0.55
C ALA A 22 -8.57 -3.97 -0.18
N ILE A 23 -7.35 -4.46 0.09
CA ILE A 23 -6.11 -3.86 -0.39
C ILE A 23 -5.36 -4.86 -1.26
N LYS A 24 -5.14 -4.49 -2.52
CA LYS A 24 -4.35 -5.29 -3.45
C LYS A 24 -2.92 -4.79 -3.50
N ILE A 25 -1.96 -5.72 -3.44
CA ILE A 25 -0.54 -5.43 -3.69
C ILE A 25 -0.34 -5.29 -5.19
N SER A 26 0.38 -4.25 -5.60
CA SER A 26 0.65 -3.98 -7.00
C SER A 26 1.84 -4.81 -7.49
N ASN A 27 1.57 -5.73 -8.43
CA ASN A 27 2.61 -6.53 -9.08
C ASN A 27 3.35 -5.77 -10.20
N SER A 28 2.84 -4.60 -10.60
CA SER A 28 3.43 -3.78 -11.67
C SER A 28 4.62 -2.93 -11.21
N ARG A 29 4.85 -2.82 -9.89
CA ARG A 29 5.86 -1.92 -9.32
C ARG A 29 6.81 -2.64 -8.38
N THR A 30 8.09 -2.47 -8.64
CA THR A 30 9.18 -2.97 -7.80
C THR A 30 10.08 -1.81 -7.38
N GLY A 31 10.81 -1.98 -6.28
CA GLY A 31 11.78 -0.98 -5.83
C GLY A 31 12.36 -1.32 -4.47
N THR A 32 13.44 -0.64 -4.14
CA THR A 32 14.10 -0.68 -2.83
C THR A 32 14.33 0.73 -2.32
N HIS A 33 14.45 0.87 -1.01
CA HIS A 33 14.80 2.13 -0.36
C HIS A 33 15.82 1.82 0.75
N GLY A 34 17.10 2.10 0.47
CA GLY A 34 18.20 1.57 1.28
C GLY A 34 18.19 0.04 1.26
N GLU A 35 18.16 -0.57 2.44
CA GLU A 35 18.07 -2.02 2.61
C GLU A 35 16.63 -2.57 2.50
N ALA A 36 15.61 -1.70 2.52
CA ALA A 36 14.21 -2.10 2.51
C ALA A 36 13.72 -2.48 1.10
N GLN A 37 12.85 -3.50 1.03
CA GLN A 37 12.03 -3.81 -0.13
C GLN A 37 10.74 -2.96 -0.12
N CYS A 38 10.47 -2.24 -1.22
CA CYS A 38 9.26 -1.44 -1.35
C CYS A 38 8.13 -2.26 -1.99
N ILE A 39 7.05 -2.45 -1.24
CA ILE A 39 5.85 -3.18 -1.67
C ILE A 39 4.72 -2.18 -1.88
N TYR A 40 4.38 -1.92 -3.14
CA TYR A 40 3.35 -0.96 -3.52
C TYR A 40 1.96 -1.59 -3.46
N ILE A 41 0.95 -0.79 -3.16
CA ILE A 41 -0.46 -1.18 -3.31
C ILE A 41 -1.04 -0.61 -4.59
N ASP A 42 -2.11 -1.21 -5.08
CA ASP A 42 -2.89 -0.64 -6.16
C ASP A 42 -3.57 0.67 -5.72
N PRO A 43 -3.80 1.61 -6.65
CA PRO A 43 -4.42 2.89 -6.33
C PRO A 43 -5.85 2.71 -5.81
N ILE A 44 -6.18 3.45 -4.75
CA ILE A 44 -7.52 3.41 -4.15
C ILE A 44 -8.25 4.72 -4.47
N PRO A 45 -9.45 4.69 -5.07
CA PRO A 45 -10.26 5.90 -5.22
C PRO A 45 -10.53 6.55 -3.86
N VAL A 46 -10.22 7.83 -3.70
CA VAL A 46 -10.40 8.52 -2.41
C VAL A 46 -11.88 8.64 -2.03
N LYS A 47 -12.74 8.87 -3.03
CA LYS A 47 -14.19 8.96 -2.83
C LYS A 47 -14.74 7.60 -2.39
N GLY A 48 -15.40 7.56 -1.23
CA GLY A 48 -15.99 6.34 -0.66
C GLY A 48 -15.05 5.50 0.22
N ASN A 49 -13.73 5.75 0.20
CA ASN A 49 -12.75 4.91 0.90
C ASN A 49 -12.00 5.62 2.04
N SER A 50 -12.56 6.71 2.60
CA SER A 50 -11.87 7.51 3.63
C SER A 50 -11.50 6.71 4.89
N LYS A 51 -12.38 5.82 5.36
CA LYS A 51 -12.11 4.94 6.51
C LYS A 51 -10.98 3.94 6.22
N LEU A 52 -10.98 3.35 5.02
CA LEU A 52 -9.95 2.42 4.56
C LEU A 52 -8.58 3.11 4.49
N ILE A 53 -8.53 4.27 3.84
CA ILE A 53 -7.32 5.08 3.70
C ILE A 53 -6.79 5.51 5.07
N LYS A 54 -7.67 5.91 6.00
CA LYS A 54 -7.24 6.26 7.36
C LYS A 54 -6.57 5.07 8.05
N LYS A 55 -7.19 3.88 8.02
CA LYS A 55 -6.59 2.66 8.59
C LYS A 55 -5.21 2.35 7.99
N LEU A 56 -5.05 2.46 6.67
CA LEU A 56 -3.76 2.25 6.02
C LEU A 56 -2.70 3.24 6.51
N LYS A 57 -3.05 4.54 6.60
CA LYS A 57 -2.13 5.58 7.08
C LYS A 57 -1.72 5.40 8.53
N ASP A 58 -2.54 4.75 9.34
CA ASP A 58 -2.26 4.44 10.74
C ASP A 58 -1.36 3.18 10.87
N MET A 59 -1.09 2.44 9.77
CA MET A 59 -0.20 1.28 9.80
C MET A 59 1.27 1.69 9.86
N PRO A 60 2.10 0.99 10.66
CA PRO A 60 3.54 1.21 10.68
C PRO A 60 4.16 0.84 9.33
N ASP A 61 5.21 1.58 8.97
CA ASP A 61 6.01 1.41 7.75
C ASP A 61 5.25 1.65 6.43
N PHE A 62 4.02 2.15 6.52
CA PHE A 62 3.22 2.53 5.36
C PHE A 62 3.40 4.00 5.01
N TYR A 63 3.77 4.25 3.75
CA TYR A 63 3.86 5.58 3.18
C TYR A 63 2.81 5.74 2.10
N GLY A 64 1.91 6.71 2.28
CA GLY A 64 0.83 6.97 1.34
C GLY A 64 0.69 8.44 0.98
N TYR A 65 0.27 8.70 -0.25
CA TYR A 65 0.03 10.05 -0.76
C TYR A 65 -1.21 10.09 -1.64
N LYS A 66 -1.84 11.26 -1.67
CA LYS A 66 -3.01 11.56 -2.52
C LYS A 66 -2.54 12.18 -3.83
N ARG A 67 -3.11 11.76 -4.95
CA ARG A 67 -2.80 12.28 -6.29
C ARG A 67 -4.08 12.53 -7.09
N LEU A 68 -4.13 13.63 -7.83
CA LEU A 68 -5.18 13.89 -8.83
C LEU A 68 -4.85 13.13 -10.13
N THR A 69 -5.81 12.39 -10.67
CA THR A 69 -5.68 11.69 -11.95
C THR A 69 -5.95 12.63 -13.13
N LEU A 70 -5.57 12.21 -14.34
CA LEU A 70 -5.91 12.92 -15.58
C LEU A 70 -7.42 12.94 -15.87
N TYR A 71 -8.20 12.10 -15.19
CA TYR A 71 -9.65 11.98 -15.33
C TYR A 71 -10.40 12.76 -14.23
N ASN A 72 -9.75 13.72 -13.57
CA ASN A 72 -10.34 14.60 -12.56
C ASN A 72 -10.93 13.90 -11.33
N TYR A 73 -10.33 12.79 -10.89
CA TYR A 73 -10.64 12.21 -9.58
C TYR A 73 -9.37 11.96 -8.77
N PHE A 74 -9.51 11.85 -7.45
CA PHE A 74 -8.38 11.61 -6.56
C PHE A 74 -8.21 10.12 -6.27
N GLU A 75 -6.96 9.67 -6.37
CA GLU A 75 -6.51 8.36 -5.94
C GLU A 75 -5.55 8.48 -4.77
N PHE A 76 -5.57 7.46 -3.92
CA PHE A 76 -4.62 7.25 -2.87
C PHE A 76 -3.65 6.15 -3.29
N TRP A 77 -2.38 6.49 -3.29
CA TRP A 77 -1.28 5.62 -3.62
C TRP A 77 -0.47 5.35 -2.36
N GLY A 78 0.20 4.22 -2.28
CA GLY A 78 1.10 3.96 -1.17
C GLY A 78 1.98 2.75 -1.35
N ARG A 79 2.89 2.58 -0.39
CA ARG A 79 3.83 1.46 -0.31
C ARG A 79 4.16 1.14 1.15
N PHE A 80 4.61 -0.08 1.36
CA PHE A 80 5.28 -0.51 2.59
C PHE A 80 6.78 -0.63 2.33
N ASP A 81 7.59 -0.10 3.25
CA ASP A 81 9.04 -0.29 3.25
C ASP A 81 9.34 -1.44 4.24
N VAL A 82 9.86 -2.58 3.74
CA VAL A 82 10.04 -3.81 4.53
C VAL A 82 11.52 -4.20 4.59
N VAL A 83 12.10 -4.24 5.79
CA VAL A 83 13.53 -4.56 6.05
C VAL A 83 13.69 -6.00 6.52
#